data_AF-A0A7X6IBH2-F1
#
_entry.id   AF-A0A7X6IBH2-F1
#
_cell.length_a   1.000
_cell.length_b   1.000
_cell.length_c   1.000
_cell.angle_alpha   90.00
_cell.angle_beta   90.00
_cell.angle_gamma   90.00
#
_symmetry.space_group_name_H-M   'P 1'
#
loop_
_entity.id
_entity.type
_entity.pdbx_description
1 polymer ?
#
loop_
_entity_poly.entity_id
_entity_poly.type
_entity_poly.pdbx_seq_one_letter_code
_entity_poly.pdbx_strand_id
1 'polypeptide(L)'
;MASFAFSAEEELAKPRVPADRLKEAQSLKSPFKPTPENISKGKALFEGKGTCFTCHGKEGTGEGLAAAGLDPPPRNFTSAAFHAMRTDGELFWVIKHGSPGTAMMPMVGSVITDEEAWLVLLYERSLGRKK
;
A
#
# COMPACT_ATOMS: atom_id res chain seq x y z
N MET A 1 -9.06 -25.04 -19.54
CA MET A 1 -9.11 -24.35 -18.23
C MET A 1 -7.82 -23.56 -18.06
N ALA A 2 -7.74 -22.35 -18.60
CA ALA A 2 -6.55 -21.51 -18.50
C ALA A 2 -6.93 -20.06 -18.78
N SER A 3 -7.31 -19.28 -17.74
CA SER A 3 -7.35 -17.81 -17.85
C SER A 3 -7.59 -17.08 -16.51
N PHE A 4 -7.06 -17.55 -15.38
CA PHE A 4 -7.13 -16.78 -14.12
C PHE A 4 -5.77 -16.21 -13.67
N ALA A 5 -4.66 -16.85 -14.05
CA ALA A 5 -3.32 -16.39 -13.67
C ALA A 5 -2.93 -15.07 -14.38
N PHE A 6 -3.20 -14.96 -15.67
CA PHE A 6 -2.83 -13.78 -16.48
C PHE A 6 -3.51 -12.49 -15.96
N SER A 7 -4.76 -12.58 -15.51
CA SER A 7 -5.52 -11.43 -15.02
C SER A 7 -5.00 -10.89 -13.68
N ALA A 8 -4.59 -11.78 -12.76
CA ALA A 8 -4.09 -11.38 -11.44
C ALA A 8 -2.72 -10.69 -11.54
N GLU A 9 -1.83 -11.19 -12.39
CA GLU A 9 -0.50 -10.61 -12.63
C GLU A 9 -0.61 -9.28 -13.39
N GLU A 10 -1.50 -9.19 -14.37
CA GLU A 10 -1.77 -7.94 -15.09
C GLU A 10 -2.36 -6.87 -14.15
N GLU A 11 -3.28 -7.24 -13.27
CA GLU A 11 -3.83 -6.35 -12.24
C GLU A 11 -2.79 -5.91 -11.19
N LEU A 12 -1.75 -6.72 -10.93
CA LEU A 12 -0.61 -6.31 -10.12
C LEU A 12 0.27 -5.30 -10.86
N ALA A 13 0.45 -5.47 -12.17
CA ALA A 13 1.33 -4.66 -13.00
C ALA A 13 0.75 -3.29 -13.39
N LYS A 14 -0.57 -3.08 -13.32
CA LYS A 14 -1.22 -1.77 -13.57
C LYS A 14 -0.92 -0.74 -12.47
N PRO A 15 -0.28 0.41 -12.78
CA PRO A 15 -0.11 1.50 -11.82
C PRO A 15 -1.47 2.05 -11.37
N ARG A 16 -1.58 2.42 -10.09
CA ARG A 16 -2.77 3.09 -9.54
C ARG A 16 -2.68 4.62 -9.62
N VAL A 17 -1.47 5.15 -9.78
CA VAL A 17 -1.24 6.57 -10.05
C VAL A 17 -1.65 6.87 -11.50
N PRO A 18 -2.49 7.89 -11.75
CA PRO A 18 -2.81 8.36 -13.10
C PRO A 18 -1.55 8.69 -13.92
N ALA A 19 -1.61 8.43 -15.23
CA ALA A 19 -0.44 8.52 -16.11
C ALA A 19 0.21 9.91 -16.14
N ASP A 20 -0.59 10.97 -16.01
CA ASP A 20 -0.16 12.37 -15.94
C ASP A 20 0.56 12.73 -14.62
N ARG A 21 0.34 11.95 -13.55
CA ARG A 21 0.97 12.13 -12.23
C ARG A 21 2.08 11.12 -11.93
N LEU A 22 2.24 10.10 -12.76
CA LEU A 22 3.13 8.97 -12.49
C LEU A 22 4.59 9.39 -12.26
N LYS A 23 5.13 10.25 -13.13
CA LYS A 23 6.53 10.72 -13.01
C LYS A 23 6.78 11.48 -11.72
N GLU A 24 5.83 12.34 -11.34
CA GLU A 24 5.90 13.09 -10.08
C GLU A 24 5.86 12.13 -8.89
N ALA A 25 4.90 11.21 -8.85
CA ALA A 25 4.79 10.22 -7.79
C ALA A 25 6.08 9.39 -7.66
N GLN A 26 6.64 8.89 -8.75
CA GLN A 26 7.89 8.12 -8.75
C GLN A 26 9.12 8.91 -8.26
N SER A 27 9.08 10.24 -8.36
CA SER A 27 10.15 11.11 -7.89
C SER A 27 10.13 11.33 -6.37
N LEU A 28 8.99 11.11 -5.71
CA LEU A 28 8.85 11.30 -4.26
C LEU A 28 9.76 10.32 -3.49
N LYS A 29 10.37 10.82 -2.42
CA LYS A 29 11.25 10.06 -1.54
C LYS A 29 10.81 10.22 -0.10
N SER A 30 10.81 9.09 0.63
CA SER A 30 10.60 9.11 2.07
C SER A 30 11.71 9.92 2.75
N PRO A 31 11.38 10.85 3.66
CA PRO A 31 12.37 11.51 4.51
C PRO A 31 12.86 10.58 5.64
N PHE A 32 12.21 9.42 5.85
CA PHE A 32 12.52 8.49 6.92
C PHE A 32 13.28 7.25 6.42
N LYS A 33 14.31 6.85 7.17
CA LYS A 33 15.04 5.59 6.97
C LYS A 33 14.25 4.41 7.56
N PRO A 34 14.34 3.19 6.98
CA PRO A 34 13.67 1.99 7.48
C PRO A 34 14.37 1.40 8.72
N THR A 35 14.50 2.17 9.81
CA THR A 35 15.02 1.68 11.08
C THR A 35 13.94 0.88 11.84
N PRO A 36 14.31 -0.01 12.78
CA PRO A 36 13.35 -0.74 13.60
C PRO A 36 12.33 0.18 14.31
N GLU A 37 12.78 1.35 14.78
CA GLU A 37 11.94 2.33 15.47
C GLU A 37 10.90 2.95 14.52
N ASN A 38 11.32 3.34 13.32
CA ASN A 38 10.40 3.92 12.33
C ASN A 38 9.41 2.88 11.80
N ILE A 39 9.86 1.64 11.58
CA ILE A 39 8.98 0.53 11.19
C ILE A 39 7.97 0.24 12.31
N SER A 40 8.38 0.27 13.58
CA SER A 40 7.48 0.08 14.73
C SER A 40 6.42 1.20 14.82
N LYS A 41 6.82 2.46 14.60
CA LYS A 41 5.87 3.59 14.50
C LYS A 41 4.88 3.38 13.33
N GLY A 42 5.39 2.96 12.17
CA GLY A 42 4.57 2.61 11.01
C GLY A 42 3.54 1.52 11.30
N LYS A 43 3.94 0.48 12.03
CA LYS A 43 3.05 -0.61 12.49
C LYS A 43 1.93 -0.08 13.38
N ALA A 44 2.28 0.74 14.39
CA ALA A 44 1.29 1.32 15.29
C ALA A 44 0.26 2.20 14.55
N LEU A 45 0.70 2.92 13.52
CA LEU A 45 -0.19 3.71 12.66
C LEU A 45 -1.08 2.82 11.79
N PHE A 46 -0.51 1.78 11.17
CA PHE A 46 -1.23 0.84 10.30
C PHE A 46 -2.31 0.06 11.04
N GLU A 47 -2.02 -0.42 12.26
CA GLU A 47 -2.95 -1.17 13.11
C GLU A 47 -3.86 -0.26 13.97
N GLY A 48 -3.53 1.02 14.10
CA GLY A 48 -4.24 1.98 14.94
C GLY A 48 -4.91 3.07 14.12
N LYS A 49 -4.34 4.28 14.17
CA LYS A 49 -4.92 5.51 13.59
C LYS A 49 -5.34 5.36 12.13
N GLY A 50 -4.50 4.77 11.30
CA GLY A 50 -4.77 4.57 9.87
C GLY A 50 -5.79 3.48 9.59
N THR A 51 -6.06 2.58 10.55
CA THR A 51 -6.98 1.45 10.41
C THR A 51 -6.75 0.58 9.17
N CYS A 52 -5.54 0.62 8.59
CA CYS A 52 -5.19 -0.03 7.33
C CYS A 52 -5.39 -1.55 7.40
N PHE A 53 -5.13 -2.13 8.57
CA PHE A 53 -5.31 -3.57 8.85
C PHE A 53 -6.75 -4.07 8.65
N THR A 54 -7.75 -3.19 8.72
CA THR A 54 -9.16 -3.58 8.57
C THR A 54 -9.43 -4.16 7.18
N CYS A 55 -8.83 -3.58 6.13
CA CYS A 55 -8.89 -4.08 4.76
C CYS A 55 -7.68 -4.94 4.40
N HIS A 56 -6.48 -4.54 4.82
CA HIS A 56 -5.25 -5.22 4.37
C HIS A 56 -4.80 -6.38 5.27
N GLY A 57 -5.43 -6.60 6.43
CA GLY A 57 -5.01 -7.58 7.43
C GLY A 57 -3.80 -7.10 8.24
N LYS A 58 -3.60 -7.60 9.46
CA LYS A 58 -2.44 -7.23 10.30
C LYS A 58 -1.12 -7.73 9.73
N GLU A 59 -1.19 -8.87 9.05
CA GLU A 59 -0.08 -9.51 8.37
C GLU A 59 0.13 -8.97 6.95
N GLY A 60 -0.74 -8.06 6.49
CA GLY A 60 -0.69 -7.47 5.15
C GLY A 60 -1.09 -8.40 4.02
N THR A 61 -1.83 -9.49 4.28
CA THR A 61 -2.23 -10.47 3.26
C THR A 61 -3.28 -9.95 2.27
N GLY A 62 -3.91 -8.81 2.57
CA GLY A 62 -5.06 -8.30 1.81
C GLY A 62 -6.39 -8.91 2.22
N GLU A 63 -6.42 -9.69 3.30
CA GLU A 63 -7.58 -10.47 3.78
C GLU A 63 -8.14 -9.92 5.10
N GLY A 64 -8.12 -8.60 5.28
CA GLY A 64 -8.72 -7.98 6.45
C GLY A 64 -10.23 -8.22 6.52
N LEU A 65 -10.83 -8.04 7.70
CA LEU A 65 -12.28 -8.27 7.90
C LEU A 65 -13.16 -7.46 6.92
N ALA A 66 -12.71 -6.27 6.51
CA ALA A 66 -13.40 -5.42 5.55
C ALA A 66 -13.03 -5.70 4.08
N ALA A 67 -12.16 -6.68 3.81
CA ALA A 67 -11.78 -7.06 2.45
C ALA A 67 -12.89 -7.84 1.71
N ALA A 68 -13.77 -8.50 2.46
CA ALA A 68 -14.81 -9.35 1.90
C ALA A 68 -15.77 -8.54 1.01
N GLY A 69 -15.89 -8.93 -0.26
CA GLY A 69 -16.77 -8.29 -1.24
C GLY A 69 -16.19 -7.06 -1.94
N LEU A 70 -14.92 -6.70 -1.68
CA LEU A 70 -14.25 -5.64 -2.43
C LEU A 70 -13.72 -6.17 -3.77
N ASP A 71 -14.05 -5.45 -4.85
CA ASP A 71 -13.54 -5.70 -6.20
C ASP A 71 -12.97 -4.40 -6.79
N PRO A 72 -11.65 -4.31 -7.06
CA PRO A 72 -10.63 -5.34 -6.83
C PRO A 72 -10.32 -5.53 -5.33
N PRO A 73 -9.77 -6.70 -4.94
CA PRO A 73 -9.42 -6.96 -3.54
C PRO A 73 -8.24 -6.08 -3.08
N PRO A 74 -8.13 -5.81 -1.76
CA PRO A 74 -6.99 -5.11 -1.17
C PRO A 74 -5.66 -5.76 -1.55
N ARG A 75 -4.60 -4.96 -1.59
CA ARG A 75 -3.29 -5.47 -1.96
C ARG A 75 -2.69 -6.35 -0.87
N ASN A 76 -2.09 -7.46 -1.31
CA ASN A 76 -1.25 -8.32 -0.52
C ASN A 76 0.18 -7.75 -0.48
N PHE A 77 0.55 -7.15 0.65
CA PHE A 77 1.86 -6.56 0.93
C PHE A 77 2.94 -7.60 1.27
N THR A 78 2.59 -8.88 1.43
CA THR A 78 3.61 -9.95 1.55
C THR A 78 4.26 -10.30 0.21
N SER A 79 3.70 -9.81 -0.91
CA SER A 79 4.20 -10.08 -2.26
C SER A 79 5.44 -9.25 -2.60
N ALA A 80 6.60 -9.91 -2.65
CA ALA A 80 7.84 -9.30 -3.12
C ALA A 80 7.76 -8.82 -4.58
N ALA A 81 7.00 -9.54 -5.43
CA ALA A 81 6.79 -9.15 -6.82
C ALA A 81 6.02 -7.82 -6.93
N PHE A 82 4.96 -7.64 -6.14
CA PHE A 82 4.25 -6.36 -6.06
C PHE A 82 5.18 -5.22 -5.66
N HIS A 83 5.96 -5.44 -4.60
CA HIS A 83 6.88 -4.42 -4.13
C HIS A 83 8.00 -4.08 -5.12
N ALA A 84 8.46 -5.05 -5.92
CA ALA A 84 9.45 -4.80 -6.98
C ALA A 84 8.90 -3.95 -8.13
N MET A 85 7.58 -3.96 -8.36
CA MET A 85 6.93 -3.20 -9.45
C MET A 85 6.56 -1.76 -9.09
N ARG A 86 6.68 -1.37 -7.81
CA ARG A 86 6.23 -0.05 -7.34
C ARG A 86 7.34 0.69 -6.63
N THR A 87 7.48 1.97 -6.93
CA THR A 87 8.31 2.88 -6.15
C THR A 87 7.63 3.29 -4.84
N ASP A 88 8.40 3.71 -3.85
CA ASP A 88 7.84 4.21 -2.58
C ASP A 88 6.93 5.42 -2.81
N GLY A 89 7.31 6.29 -3.75
CA GLY A 89 6.54 7.47 -4.06
C GLY A 89 5.17 7.18 -4.71
N GLU A 90 5.05 6.13 -5.52
CA GLU A 90 3.75 5.66 -6.02
C GLU A 90 2.86 5.17 -4.89
N LEU A 91 3.40 4.38 -3.95
CA LEU A 91 2.63 3.85 -2.82
C LEU A 91 2.19 4.97 -1.88
N PHE A 92 3.07 5.93 -1.59
CA PHE A 92 2.73 7.13 -0.86
C PHE A 92 1.62 7.94 -1.57
N TRP A 93 1.71 8.09 -2.89
CA TRP A 93 0.67 8.78 -3.66
C TRP A 93 -0.69 8.11 -3.49
N VAL A 94 -0.75 6.77 -3.50
CA VAL A 94 -1.98 6.00 -3.29
C VAL A 94 -2.51 6.17 -1.86
N ILE A 95 -1.66 6.16 -0.83
CA ILE A 95 -2.10 6.44 0.55
C ILE A 95 -2.69 7.86 0.63
N LYS A 96 -2.06 8.82 -0.04
CA LYS A 96 -2.46 10.23 -0.02
C LYS A 96 -3.76 10.50 -0.76
N HIS A 97 -3.96 9.92 -1.94
CA HIS A 97 -5.06 10.26 -2.85
C HIS A 97 -6.08 9.12 -3.04
N GLY A 98 -5.88 7.99 -2.37
CA GLY A 98 -6.65 6.77 -2.63
C GLY A 98 -6.16 6.04 -3.88
N SER A 99 -6.83 4.93 -4.19
CA SER A 99 -6.60 4.15 -5.40
C SER A 99 -7.83 4.24 -6.30
N PRO A 100 -7.76 4.97 -7.43
CA PRO A 100 -8.87 5.04 -8.37
C PRO A 100 -9.38 3.66 -8.80
N GLY A 101 -10.71 3.51 -8.87
CA GLY A 101 -11.38 2.26 -9.21
C GLY A 101 -11.35 1.18 -8.12
N THR A 102 -11.04 1.53 -6.88
CA THR A 102 -11.09 0.62 -5.72
C THR A 102 -11.74 1.30 -4.52
N ALA A 103 -11.97 0.55 -3.44
CA ALA A 103 -12.47 1.10 -2.17
C ALA A 103 -11.40 1.83 -1.33
N MET A 104 -10.15 1.93 -1.79
CA MET A 104 -9.09 2.60 -1.05
C MET A 104 -9.25 4.12 -1.16
N MET A 105 -9.69 4.73 -0.06
CA MET A 105 -9.93 6.17 0.04
C MET A 105 -8.65 6.96 0.35
N PRO A 106 -8.63 8.29 0.08
CA PRO A 106 -7.54 9.16 0.54
C PRO A 106 -7.41 9.12 2.07
N MET A 107 -6.21 8.80 2.56
CA MET A 107 -5.93 8.71 4.00
C MET A 107 -5.25 9.96 4.56
N VAL A 108 -4.47 10.65 3.72
CA VAL A 108 -3.76 11.85 4.17
C VAL A 108 -4.66 13.08 4.13
N GLY A 109 -4.64 13.87 5.20
CA GLY A 109 -5.51 15.03 5.38
C GLY A 109 -6.91 14.68 5.91
N SER A 110 -7.28 13.40 5.88
CA SER A 110 -8.52 12.87 6.46
C SER A 110 -8.26 12.14 7.78
N VAL A 111 -7.28 11.23 7.80
CA VAL A 111 -7.00 10.33 8.92
C VAL A 111 -5.57 10.48 9.43
N ILE A 112 -4.59 10.55 8.52
CA ILE A 112 -3.16 10.63 8.86
C ILE A 112 -2.48 11.83 8.17
N THR A 113 -1.26 12.16 8.60
CA THR A 113 -0.42 13.18 7.98
C THR A 113 0.49 12.60 6.89
N ASP A 114 1.13 13.46 6.09
CA ASP A 114 2.14 13.02 5.11
C ASP A 114 3.29 12.24 5.80
N GLU A 115 3.76 12.71 6.96
CA GLU A 115 4.82 12.03 7.72
C GLU A 115 4.39 10.65 8.21
N GLU A 116 3.18 10.55 8.75
CA GLU A 116 2.60 9.29 9.21
C GLU A 116 2.42 8.30 8.04
N ALA A 117 2.00 8.77 6.86
CA ALA A 117 1.88 7.92 5.67
C ALA A 117 3.23 7.34 5.23
N TRP A 118 4.32 8.13 5.27
CA TRP A 118 5.66 7.60 5.01
C TRP A 118 6.08 6.54 6.02
N LEU A 119 5.77 6.72 7.31
CA LEU A 119 6.06 5.71 8.34
C LEU A 119 5.23 4.43 8.13
N VAL A 120 3.94 4.55 7.81
CA VAL A 120 3.08 3.40 7.45
C VAL A 120 3.68 2.64 6.28
N LEU A 121 4.16 3.34 5.25
CA LEU A 121 4.78 2.71 4.08
C LEU A 121 6.07 1.94 4.44
N LEU A 122 6.87 2.42 5.40
CA LEU A 122 8.03 1.66 5.87
C LEU A 122 7.63 0.31 6.49
N TYR A 123 6.52 0.29 7.22
CA TYR A 123 5.95 -0.95 7.76
C TYR A 123 5.37 -1.83 6.65
N GLU A 124 4.61 -1.28 5.71
CA GLU A 124 4.10 -2.00 4.54
C GLU A 124 5.24 -2.72 3.80
N ARG A 125 6.32 -2.00 3.47
CA ARG A 125 7.53 -2.55 2.85
C ARG A 125 8.22 -3.61 3.69
N SER A 126 8.05 -3.61 5.01
CA SER A 126 8.62 -4.64 5.88
C SER A 126 7.88 -5.97 5.79
N LEU A 127 6.61 -5.97 5.39
CA LEU A 127 5.77 -7.18 5.29
C LEU A 127 6.18 -8.07 4.11
N GLY A 128 6.69 -7.49 3.02
CA GLY A 128 7.17 -8.22 1.85
C GLY A 128 8.63 -8.68 1.91
N ARG A 129 9.35 -8.37 3.00
CA ARG A 129 10.73 -8.84 3.19
C ARG A 129 10.69 -10.24 3.82
N LYS A 130 11.43 -11.19 3.24
CA LYS A 130 11.64 -12.51 3.88
C LYS A 130 12.26 -12.30 5.26
N LYS A 131 11.65 -12.87 6.29
CA LYS A 131 12.19 -12.90 7.66
C LYS A 131 13.37 -13.85 7.74
#